data_AF-A0A0R1XJL2-F1
#
_entry.id   AF-A0A0R1XJL2-F1
#
_cell.length_a   1.000
_cell.length_b   1.000
_cell.length_c   1.000
_cell.angle_alpha   90.00
_cell.angle_beta   90.00
_cell.angle_gamma   90.00
#
_symmetry.space_group_name_H-M   'P 1'
#
loop_
_entity.id
_entity.type
_entity.pdbx_description
1 polymer ?
#
loop_
_entity_poly.entity_id
_entity_poly.type
_entity_poly.pdbx_seq_one_letter_code
_entity_poly.pdbx_strand_id
1 'polypeptide(L)'
;MRSLRNIILVLTAMVVGAIVSGRAHAASFTPPKNEAYQVTYINPGAYQTKHQFAIFNGRGHVIYVPVEDFAAGGKPIVDDQATTAEQRAPRLIHRYLTNRRARNQAASQTSFLVRPNQRVQIQSQIVPQPTTGKVKAGSDGGFTITMPAKCKYQTVQFKPAPSKYQIKK
;
A
#
# COMPACT_ATOMS: atom_id res chain seq x y z
N MET A 1 0.17 41.86 45.52
CA MET A 1 -0.48 40.53 45.38
C MET A 1 -1.40 40.37 44.13
N ARG A 2 -1.31 41.22 43.09
CA ARG A 2 -2.12 41.05 41.85
C ARG A 2 -1.36 40.42 40.68
N SER A 3 -0.02 40.50 40.67
CA SER A 3 0.82 39.97 39.58
C SER A 3 0.94 38.44 39.60
N LEU A 4 1.14 37.81 40.77
CA LEU A 4 1.27 36.35 40.87
C LEU A 4 0.00 35.58 40.47
N ARG A 5 -1.19 36.16 40.69
CA ARG A 5 -2.46 35.50 40.40
C ARG A 5 -2.75 35.40 38.90
N ASN A 6 -2.22 36.35 38.10
CA ASN A 6 -2.38 36.34 36.64
C ASN A 6 -1.40 35.38 35.96
N ILE A 7 -0.20 35.18 36.52
CA ILE A 7 0.80 34.27 35.98
C ILE A 7 0.36 32.81 36.11
N ILE A 8 -0.26 32.45 37.24
CA ILE A 8 -0.77 31.09 37.48
C ILE A 8 -1.93 30.75 36.52
N LEU A 9 -2.79 31.73 36.19
CA LEU A 9 -3.93 31.52 35.28
C LEU A 9 -3.48 31.31 33.81
N VAL A 10 -2.44 32.02 33.37
CA VAL A 10 -1.87 31.86 32.02
C VAL A 10 -1.15 30.52 31.89
N LEU A 11 -0.41 30.08 32.92
CA LEU A 11 0.25 28.77 32.90
C LEU A 11 -0.75 27.61 32.91
N THR A 12 -1.86 27.71 33.64
CA THR A 12 -2.88 26.64 33.65
C THR A 12 -3.68 26.58 32.35
N ALA A 13 -3.94 27.71 31.69
CA ALA A 13 -4.56 27.72 30.36
C ALA A 13 -3.65 27.09 29.28
N MET A 14 -2.32 27.25 29.39
CA MET A 14 -1.37 26.61 28.46
C MET A 14 -1.28 25.10 28.67
N VAL A 15 -1.38 24.59 29.90
CA VAL A 15 -1.34 23.14 30.17
C VAL A 15 -2.64 22.46 29.74
N VAL A 16 -3.80 23.10 29.89
CA VAL A 16 -5.08 22.54 29.42
C VAL A 16 -5.22 22.62 27.89
N GLY A 17 -4.69 23.69 27.25
CA GLY A 17 -4.68 23.84 25.80
C GLY A 17 -3.75 22.85 25.06
N ALA A 18 -2.66 22.41 25.71
CA ALA A 18 -1.70 21.49 25.12
C ALA A 18 -2.18 20.03 25.06
N ILE A 19 -3.22 19.65 25.81
CA ILE A 19 -3.72 18.26 25.87
C ILE A 19 -4.86 18.03 24.86
N VAL A 20 -5.50 19.07 24.33
CA VAL A 20 -6.70 18.93 23.47
C VAL A 20 -6.37 18.84 21.96
N SER A 21 -5.17 19.22 21.52
CA SER A 21 -4.81 19.26 20.08
C SER A 21 -4.09 18.01 19.56
N GLY A 22 -3.87 17.00 20.41
CA GLY A 22 -3.14 15.78 20.08
C GLY A 22 -3.99 14.56 19.72
N ARG A 23 -5.31 14.71 19.56
CA ARG A 23 -6.15 13.67 18.94
C ARG A 23 -6.37 14.00 17.47
N ALA A 24 -5.28 14.14 16.72
CA ALA A 24 -5.33 13.84 15.30
C ALA A 24 -5.85 12.40 15.21
N HIS A 25 -7.15 12.26 14.94
CA HIS A 25 -7.73 10.98 14.61
C HIS A 25 -6.87 10.46 13.48
N ALA A 26 -6.08 9.41 13.74
CA ALA A 26 -5.27 8.78 12.73
C ALA A 26 -6.22 8.40 11.61
N ALA A 27 -6.19 9.16 10.51
CA ALA A 27 -7.12 8.97 9.40
C ALA A 27 -7.10 7.48 9.06
N SER A 28 -8.26 6.84 9.16
CA SER A 28 -8.38 5.42 8.90
C SER A 28 -7.98 5.18 7.45
N PHE A 29 -6.90 4.43 7.25
CA PHE A 29 -6.50 4.03 5.90
C PHE A 29 -7.68 3.33 5.23
N THR A 30 -8.07 3.79 4.05
CA THR A 30 -9.15 3.18 3.27
C THR A 30 -8.52 2.31 2.18
N PRO A 31 -9.03 1.08 1.93
CA PRO A 31 -8.50 0.27 0.86
C PRO A 31 -8.64 0.97 -0.50
N PRO A 32 -7.62 0.92 -1.38
CA PRO A 32 -7.73 1.49 -2.72
C PRO A 32 -8.85 0.80 -3.50
N LYS A 33 -9.62 1.57 -4.27
CA LYS A 33 -10.72 1.04 -5.07
C LYS A 33 -10.59 1.50 -6.51
N ASN A 34 -10.62 0.54 -7.44
CA ASN A 34 -10.39 0.81 -8.87
C ASN A 34 -9.06 1.54 -9.15
N GLU A 35 -8.01 1.20 -8.40
CA GLU A 35 -6.68 1.79 -8.53
C GLU A 35 -5.63 0.72 -8.79
N ALA A 36 -4.57 1.10 -9.48
CA ALA A 36 -3.43 0.24 -9.76
C ALA A 36 -2.13 0.82 -9.18
N TYR A 37 -1.24 -0.08 -8.76
CA TYR A 37 -0.01 0.24 -8.06
C TYR A 37 1.16 -0.58 -8.57
N GLN A 38 2.32 0.04 -8.55
CA GLN A 38 3.61 -0.63 -8.59
C GLN A 38 3.99 -0.98 -7.15
N VAL A 39 4.23 -2.26 -6.89
CA VAL A 39 4.51 -2.78 -5.55
C VAL A 39 5.95 -3.22 -5.48
N THR A 40 6.64 -2.77 -4.42
CA THR A 40 8.02 -3.18 -4.12
C THR A 40 8.08 -3.80 -2.75
N TYR A 41 8.51 -5.05 -2.68
CA TYR A 41 8.79 -5.78 -1.46
C TYR A 41 10.28 -5.63 -1.13
N ILE A 42 10.59 -5.16 0.08
CA ILE A 42 11.96 -4.86 0.52
C ILE A 42 12.34 -5.81 1.64
N ASN A 43 13.43 -6.54 1.43
CA ASN A 43 14.11 -7.31 2.46
C ASN A 43 15.37 -6.55 2.90
N PRO A 44 15.33 -5.78 4.00
CA PRO A 44 16.45 -4.97 4.44
C PRO A 44 17.65 -5.82 4.90
N GLY A 45 17.43 -7.04 5.39
CA GLY A 45 18.50 -7.90 5.88
C GLY A 45 19.35 -8.53 4.78
N ALA A 46 18.84 -8.61 3.54
CA ALA A 46 19.54 -9.20 2.41
C ALA A 46 19.77 -8.22 1.25
N TYR A 47 19.39 -6.94 1.41
CA TYR A 47 19.41 -5.94 0.34
C TYR A 47 18.72 -6.40 -0.95
N GLN A 48 17.62 -7.15 -0.81
CA GLN A 48 16.87 -7.72 -1.94
C GLN A 48 15.52 -7.03 -2.09
N THR A 49 15.12 -6.80 -3.34
CA THR A 49 13.78 -6.37 -3.69
C THR A 49 13.07 -7.38 -4.57
N LYS A 50 11.74 -7.37 -4.52
CA LYS A 50 10.88 -8.03 -5.50
C LYS A 50 9.75 -7.11 -5.90
N HIS A 51 9.29 -7.23 -7.14
CA HIS A 51 8.34 -6.31 -7.72
C HIS A 51 7.06 -7.05 -8.13
N GLN A 52 5.91 -6.39 -7.95
CA GLN A 52 4.62 -6.85 -8.44
C GLN A 52 3.79 -5.66 -8.90
N PHE A 53 2.86 -5.90 -9.82
CA PHE A 53 1.82 -4.95 -10.16
C PHE A 53 0.54 -5.32 -9.39
N ALA A 54 -0.01 -4.38 -8.62
CA ALA A 54 -1.25 -4.58 -7.86
C ALA A 54 -2.42 -3.85 -8.52
N ILE A 55 -3.54 -4.54 -8.71
CA ILE A 55 -4.75 -3.99 -9.34
C ILE A 55 -5.94 -4.20 -8.41
N PHE A 56 -6.49 -3.12 -7.88
CA PHE A 56 -7.63 -3.14 -6.97
C PHE A 56 -8.94 -3.03 -7.74
N ASN A 57 -9.89 -3.92 -7.44
CA ASN A 57 -11.25 -3.81 -7.97
C ASN A 57 -12.08 -2.79 -7.18
N GLY A 58 -13.32 -2.55 -7.59
CA GLY A 58 -14.21 -1.61 -6.90
C GLY A 58 -14.65 -2.05 -5.49
N ARG A 59 -14.38 -3.30 -5.11
CA ARG A 59 -14.62 -3.86 -3.77
C ARG A 59 -13.39 -3.77 -2.86
N GLY A 60 -12.25 -3.28 -3.37
CA GLY A 60 -10.99 -3.19 -2.63
C GLY A 60 -10.20 -4.50 -2.58
N HIS A 61 -10.59 -5.53 -3.35
CA HIS A 61 -9.78 -6.73 -3.50
C HIS A 61 -8.69 -6.51 -4.56
N VAL A 62 -7.54 -7.17 -4.40
CA VAL A 62 -6.33 -6.89 -5.18
C VAL A 62 -5.89 -8.07 -6.02
N ILE A 63 -5.43 -7.84 -7.24
CA ILE A 63 -4.71 -8.85 -8.03
C ILE A 63 -3.24 -8.49 -8.01
N TYR A 64 -2.37 -9.44 -7.71
CA TYR A 64 -0.93 -9.28 -7.85
C TYR A 64 -0.45 -9.97 -9.11
N VAL A 65 0.24 -9.24 -9.98
CA VAL A 65 0.91 -9.78 -11.16
C VAL A 65 2.42 -9.70 -10.92
N PRO A 66 3.17 -10.81 -10.96
CA PRO A 66 4.62 -10.77 -10.82
C PRO A 66 5.24 -10.01 -11.99
N VAL A 67 6.21 -9.16 -11.69
CA VAL A 67 7.04 -8.48 -12.67
C VAL A 67 8.48 -8.53 -12.19
N GLU A 68 9.41 -8.54 -13.12
CA GLU A 68 10.82 -8.49 -12.78
C GLU A 68 11.17 -7.12 -12.19
N ASP A 69 10.92 -6.06 -12.96
CA ASP A 69 11.07 -4.66 -12.56
C ASP A 69 10.19 -3.74 -13.46
N PHE A 70 10.26 -2.43 -13.25
CA PHE A 70 9.54 -1.41 -13.98
C PHE A 70 10.48 -0.45 -14.71
N ALA A 71 10.31 -0.34 -16.02
CA ALA A 71 11.00 0.67 -16.83
C ALA A 71 10.50 2.08 -16.52
N ALA A 72 11.22 3.09 -17.03
CA ALA A 72 10.77 4.48 -17.03
C ALA A 72 9.34 4.59 -17.59
N GLY A 73 8.45 5.28 -16.86
CA GLY A 73 7.03 5.36 -17.19
C GLY A 73 6.20 4.12 -16.83
N GLY A 74 6.75 3.22 -16.01
CA GLY A 74 6.05 2.16 -15.28
C GLY A 74 5.65 0.92 -16.07
N LYS A 75 6.25 0.72 -17.25
CA LYS A 75 6.07 -0.49 -18.05
C LYS A 75 6.80 -1.66 -17.37
N PRO A 76 6.18 -2.84 -17.20
CA PRO A 76 6.90 -4.03 -16.75
C PRO A 76 8.05 -4.35 -17.71
N ILE A 77 9.24 -4.59 -17.16
CA ILE A 77 10.39 -5.13 -17.90
C ILE A 77 10.17 -6.63 -18.08
N VAL A 78 10.52 -7.12 -19.27
CA VAL A 78 10.54 -8.54 -19.62
C VAL A 78 11.81 -8.72 -20.45
N ASP A 79 12.78 -9.42 -19.89
CA ASP A 79 14.02 -9.79 -20.57
C ASP A 79 14.11 -11.32 -20.77
N ASP A 80 15.28 -11.80 -21.17
CA ASP A 80 15.53 -13.23 -21.44
C ASP A 80 15.61 -14.07 -20.15
N GLN A 81 15.78 -13.45 -18.98
CA GLN A 81 15.83 -14.10 -17.67
C GLN A 81 14.46 -14.10 -16.98
N ALA A 82 13.48 -13.36 -17.50
CA ALA A 82 12.13 -13.29 -16.96
C ALA A 82 11.47 -14.67 -16.92
N THR A 83 10.85 -14.99 -15.79
CA THR A 83 10.08 -16.22 -15.61
C THR A 83 8.85 -16.24 -16.54
N THR A 84 8.30 -17.43 -16.79
CA THR A 84 7.04 -17.59 -17.57
C THR A 84 5.88 -16.71 -17.03
N ALA A 85 5.85 -16.44 -15.73
CA ALA A 85 4.83 -15.58 -15.13
C ALA A 85 5.07 -14.09 -15.44
N GLU A 86 6.32 -13.64 -15.35
CA GLU A 86 6.74 -12.26 -15.64
C GLU A 86 6.61 -11.93 -17.14
N GLN A 87 6.95 -12.89 -18.02
CA GLN A 87 6.75 -12.76 -19.46
C GLN A 87 5.27 -12.51 -19.84
N ARG A 88 4.33 -13.07 -19.07
CA ARG A 88 2.89 -12.88 -19.27
C ARG A 88 2.36 -11.58 -18.64
N ALA A 89 3.14 -10.91 -17.81
CA ALA A 89 2.69 -9.77 -17.01
C ALA A 89 2.12 -8.63 -17.85
N PRO A 90 2.75 -8.16 -18.96
CA PRO A 90 2.20 -7.06 -19.76
C PRO A 90 0.78 -7.36 -20.27
N ARG A 91 0.55 -8.58 -20.76
CA ARG A 91 -0.75 -9.03 -21.25
C ARG A 91 -1.78 -9.15 -20.13
N LEU A 92 -1.40 -9.69 -18.98
CA LEU A 92 -2.28 -9.86 -17.81
C LEU A 92 -2.70 -8.50 -17.24
N ILE A 93 -1.74 -7.59 -17.06
CA ILE A 93 -1.99 -6.22 -16.58
C ILE A 93 -2.97 -5.53 -17.54
N HIS A 94 -2.69 -5.54 -18.84
CA HIS A 94 -3.60 -4.95 -19.83
C HIS A 94 -5.01 -5.55 -19.71
N ARG A 95 -5.13 -6.89 -19.68
CA ARG A 95 -6.41 -7.60 -19.54
C ARG A 95 -7.18 -7.17 -18.28
N TYR A 96 -6.53 -7.05 -17.13
CA TYR A 96 -7.22 -6.71 -15.87
C TYR A 96 -7.56 -5.21 -15.76
N LEU A 97 -6.78 -4.34 -16.41
CA LEU A 97 -7.09 -2.92 -16.48
C LEU A 97 -8.29 -2.65 -17.41
N THR A 98 -8.40 -3.36 -18.54
CA THR A 98 -9.44 -3.09 -19.55
C THR A 98 -10.69 -3.97 -19.42
N ASN A 99 -10.60 -5.15 -18.78
CA ASN A 99 -11.73 -6.07 -18.64
C ASN A 99 -12.17 -6.22 -17.19
N ARG A 100 -13.27 -5.54 -16.83
CA ARG A 100 -13.86 -5.56 -15.48
C ARG A 100 -14.24 -6.97 -15.01
N ARG A 101 -14.76 -7.83 -15.90
CA ARG A 101 -15.17 -9.20 -15.55
C ARG A 101 -13.95 -10.05 -15.18
N ALA A 102 -12.91 -10.01 -16.02
CA ALA A 102 -11.66 -10.72 -15.76
C ALA A 102 -10.99 -10.23 -14.47
N ARG A 103 -10.97 -8.92 -14.23
CA ARG A 103 -10.46 -8.33 -12.98
C ARG A 103 -11.23 -8.84 -11.76
N ASN A 104 -12.55 -8.74 -11.76
CA ASN A 104 -13.35 -9.12 -10.60
C ASN A 104 -13.22 -10.62 -10.27
N GLN A 105 -13.12 -11.48 -11.29
CA GLN A 105 -12.92 -12.92 -11.12
C GLN A 105 -11.53 -13.24 -10.57
N ALA A 106 -10.48 -12.57 -11.03
CA ALA A 106 -9.13 -12.79 -10.50
C ALA A 106 -8.99 -12.25 -9.07
N ALA A 107 -9.56 -11.08 -8.78
CA ALA A 107 -9.47 -10.42 -7.48
C ALA A 107 -10.26 -11.13 -6.37
N SER A 108 -11.20 -12.04 -6.71
CA SER A 108 -11.92 -12.81 -5.67
C SER A 108 -11.07 -13.93 -5.05
N GLN A 109 -9.88 -14.22 -5.57
CA GLN A 109 -9.02 -15.32 -5.13
C GLN A 109 -7.94 -14.89 -4.13
N THR A 110 -7.88 -13.61 -3.79
CA THR A 110 -6.80 -12.99 -3.02
C THR A 110 -7.35 -12.20 -1.84
N SER A 111 -6.54 -12.07 -0.79
CA SER A 111 -6.90 -11.31 0.40
C SER A 111 -6.08 -10.02 0.51
N PHE A 112 -6.78 -8.89 0.44
CA PHE A 112 -6.31 -7.58 0.91
C PHE A 112 -7.39 -7.00 1.81
N LEU A 113 -7.18 -7.09 3.11
CA LEU A 113 -8.18 -6.71 4.10
C LEU A 113 -7.63 -5.60 4.97
N VAL A 114 -8.29 -4.46 4.93
CA VAL A 114 -8.04 -3.37 5.88
C VAL A 114 -8.71 -3.72 7.21
N ARG A 115 -7.92 -3.67 8.27
CA ARG A 115 -8.34 -3.90 9.66
C ARG A 115 -8.26 -2.59 10.44
N PRO A 116 -8.98 -2.49 11.58
CA PRO A 116 -8.87 -1.34 12.47
C PRO A 116 -7.42 -1.06 12.89
N ASN A 117 -7.16 0.17 13.35
CA ASN A 117 -5.85 0.64 13.81
C ASN A 117 -4.77 0.64 12.72
N GLN A 118 -5.15 1.02 11.49
CA GLN A 118 -4.22 1.14 10.35
C GLN A 118 -3.44 -0.16 10.15
N ARG A 119 -4.15 -1.29 10.07
CA ARG A 119 -3.55 -2.59 9.77
C ARG A 119 -4.09 -3.13 8.46
N VAL A 120 -3.25 -3.82 7.71
CA VAL A 120 -3.64 -4.45 6.45
C VAL A 120 -3.12 -5.87 6.43
N GLN A 121 -4.02 -6.81 6.14
CA GLN A 121 -3.65 -8.18 5.83
C GLN A 121 -3.42 -8.31 4.34
N ILE A 122 -2.23 -8.81 3.96
CA ILE A 122 -1.87 -9.08 2.57
C ILE A 122 -1.57 -10.56 2.36
N GLN A 123 -1.91 -11.06 1.19
CA GLN A 123 -1.51 -12.37 0.69
C GLN A 123 -1.17 -12.26 -0.80
N SER A 124 -0.02 -12.79 -1.20
CA SER A 124 0.48 -12.78 -2.57
C SER A 124 1.37 -13.99 -2.82
N GLN A 125 1.86 -14.20 -4.03
CA GLN A 125 2.85 -15.24 -4.29
C GLN A 125 4.17 -15.02 -3.51
N ILE A 126 4.52 -13.76 -3.23
CA ILE A 126 5.72 -13.39 -2.45
C ILE A 126 5.49 -13.54 -0.94
N VAL A 127 4.24 -13.32 -0.50
CA VAL A 127 3.79 -13.46 0.89
C VAL A 127 2.64 -14.49 0.91
N PRO A 128 2.94 -15.79 0.80
CA PRO A 128 1.94 -16.83 0.54
C PRO A 128 0.98 -17.04 1.71
N GLN A 129 1.45 -16.77 2.92
CA GLN A 129 0.64 -16.82 4.13
C GLN A 129 0.01 -15.44 4.43
N PRO A 130 -1.31 -15.35 4.66
CA PRO A 130 -1.97 -14.09 5.00
C PRO A 130 -1.29 -13.41 6.19
N THR A 131 -0.67 -12.26 5.96
CA THR A 131 0.15 -11.59 6.97
C THR A 131 -0.34 -10.17 7.21
N THR A 132 -0.50 -9.79 8.48
CA THR A 132 -0.99 -8.46 8.87
C THR A 132 0.17 -7.53 9.22
N GLY A 133 0.30 -6.45 8.46
CA GLY A 133 1.24 -5.35 8.72
C GLY A 133 0.54 -4.07 9.18
N LYS A 134 1.34 -3.10 9.62
CA LYS A 134 0.90 -1.71 9.88
C LYS A 134 0.96 -0.92 8.58
N VAL A 135 -0.11 -0.22 8.21
CA VAL A 135 -0.12 0.64 7.02
C VAL A 135 0.11 2.09 7.41
N LYS A 136 0.92 2.78 6.61
CA LYS A 136 1.14 4.21 6.67
C LYS A 136 0.81 4.79 5.30
N ALA A 137 -0.14 5.72 5.24
CA ALA A 137 -0.40 6.47 4.03
C ALA A 137 0.84 7.30 3.66
N GLY A 138 1.20 7.29 2.38
CA GLY A 138 2.25 8.13 1.80
C GLY A 138 1.67 9.36 1.12
N SER A 139 2.53 10.13 0.46
CA SER A 139 2.08 11.20 -0.45
C SER A 139 1.47 10.63 -1.73
N ASP A 140 0.70 11.46 -2.43
CA ASP A 140 0.24 11.21 -3.80
C ASP A 140 -0.63 9.95 -3.99
N GLY A 141 -1.28 9.47 -2.93
CA GLY A 141 -2.11 8.27 -2.95
C GLY A 141 -1.34 6.95 -2.83
N GLY A 142 -0.02 7.02 -2.62
CA GLY A 142 0.79 5.86 -2.26
C GLY A 142 0.65 5.48 -0.79
N PHE A 143 1.15 4.30 -0.43
CA PHE A 143 1.19 3.85 0.97
C PHE A 143 2.25 2.78 1.18
N THR A 144 2.61 2.55 2.44
CA THR A 144 3.61 1.54 2.83
C THR A 144 3.05 0.65 3.91
N ILE A 145 3.27 -0.65 3.79
CA ILE A 145 2.95 -1.64 4.81
C ILE A 145 4.25 -2.11 5.47
N THR A 146 4.35 -1.92 6.77
CA THR A 146 5.42 -2.47 7.61
C THR A 146 4.99 -3.83 8.14
N MET A 147 5.71 -4.87 7.75
CA MET A 147 5.44 -6.26 8.11
C MET A 147 6.11 -6.61 9.44
N PRO A 148 5.67 -7.67 10.14
CA PRO A 148 6.36 -8.18 11.32
C PRO A 148 7.84 -8.50 11.05
N ALA A 149 8.71 -8.29 12.04
CA ALA A 149 10.16 -8.48 11.89
C ALA A 149 10.57 -9.90 11.43
N LYS A 150 9.76 -10.91 11.77
CA LYS A 150 9.95 -12.31 11.35
C LYS A 150 9.71 -12.57 9.86
N CYS A 151 9.12 -11.62 9.13
CA CYS A 151 8.84 -11.78 7.70
C CYS A 151 10.09 -11.47 6.90
N LYS A 152 10.37 -12.28 5.86
CA LYS A 152 11.47 -12.06 4.91
C LYS A 152 11.43 -10.64 4.32
N TYR A 153 10.26 -10.19 3.89
CA TYR A 153 10.05 -8.81 3.42
C TYR A 153 9.41 -8.01 4.54
N GLN A 154 10.14 -7.02 5.05
CA GLN A 154 9.74 -6.21 6.20
C GLN A 154 8.99 -4.95 5.79
N THR A 155 9.15 -4.51 4.54
CA THR A 155 8.46 -3.33 4.01
C THR A 155 7.88 -3.65 2.64
N VAL A 156 6.62 -3.26 2.42
CA VAL A 156 5.94 -3.37 1.14
C VAL A 156 5.42 -1.99 0.75
N GLN A 157 5.99 -1.42 -0.31
CA GLN A 157 5.65 -0.09 -0.80
C GLN A 157 4.67 -0.20 -1.96
N PHE A 158 3.61 0.59 -1.91
CA PHE A 158 2.60 0.73 -2.96
C PHE A 158 2.71 2.14 -3.53
N LYS A 159 3.31 2.25 -4.73
CA LYS A 159 3.39 3.49 -5.49
C LYS A 159 2.28 3.49 -6.54
N PRO A 160 1.47 4.55 -6.69
CA PRO A 160 0.45 4.61 -7.72
C PRO A 160 1.06 4.36 -9.10
N ALA A 161 0.42 3.52 -9.90
CA ALA A 161 0.84 3.29 -11.26
C ALA A 161 0.65 4.57 -12.12
N PRO A 162 1.47 4.80 -13.16
CA PRO A 162 1.27 5.90 -14.10
C PRO A 162 -0.13 5.89 -14.72
N SER A 163 -0.63 7.04 -15.14
CA SER A 163 -2.00 7.22 -15.66
C SER A 163 -2.40 6.19 -16.75
N LYS A 164 -1.48 5.86 -17.67
CA LYS A 164 -1.70 4.85 -18.72
C LYS A 164 -1.95 3.43 -18.20
N TYR A 165 -1.54 3.15 -16.97
CA TYR A 165 -1.72 1.87 -16.26
C TYR A 165 -2.74 1.95 -15.12
N GLN A 166 -3.51 3.04 -15.04
CA GLN A 166 -4.66 3.10 -14.16
C GLN A 166 -5.89 2.45 -14.81
N ILE A 167 -6.83 2.02 -13.98
CA ILE A 167 -8.13 1.52 -14.46
C ILE A 167 -8.87 2.72 -15.06
N LYS A 168 -9.22 2.62 -16.36
CA LYS A 168 -10.06 3.64 -17.01
C LYS A 168 -11.43 3.63 -16.32
N LYS A 169 -11.87 4.81 -15.90
CA LYS A 169 -13.20 5.02 -15.32
C LYS A 169 -14.28 4.87 -16.39
#